data_AF-A0A316UZ48-F1
#
_entry.id   AF-A0A316UZ48-F1
#
_cell.length_a   1.000
_cell.length_b   1.000
_cell.length_c   1.000
_cell.angle_alpha   90.00
_cell.angle_beta   90.00
_cell.angle_gamma   90.00
#
_symmetry.space_group_name_H-M   'P 1'
#
loop_
_entity.id
_entity.type
_entity.pdbx_description
1 polymer ?
#
loop_
_entity_poly.entity_id
_entity_poly.type
_entity_poly.pdbx_seq_one_letter_code
_entity_poly.pdbx_strand_id
1 'polypeptide(L)'
;MASTSKLPNGSDSVSTATAGQPIEASWSIDLPLSDALPYFDDELDTKPGLASRVQKEVQAEMAKMNMDSQDSRLPPASLYASSAYDEEMQRIASRQEATKAIDMTRFQLAPPAAGLEADDEEWKKAVDNAAAQLMHQETRMTNIELLKKFGANQWRLHNYQQEHLSHRYEDARETQSNRTMRLNRSRRSEQTDAGKKLAALEARWTELISRGLQLEVANIAAEHEVAGLRAEEEALRRELERME
;
A
#
# COMPACT_ATOMS: atom_id res chain seq x y z
N MET A 1 79.25 15.24 0.11
CA MET A 1 78.23 15.97 -0.69
C MET A 1 77.33 14.94 -1.33
N ALA A 2 76.27 14.54 -0.64
CA ALA A 2 75.26 13.60 -1.12
C ALA A 2 73.95 14.37 -1.22
N SER A 3 73.43 14.56 -2.44
CA SER A 3 72.11 15.15 -2.70
C SER A 3 71.13 14.03 -3.00
N THR A 4 70.19 13.81 -2.11
CA THR A 4 69.00 12.96 -2.34
C THR A 4 67.78 13.87 -2.35
N SER A 5 67.18 14.05 -3.54
CA SER A 5 65.97 14.84 -3.73
C SER A 5 64.73 14.07 -3.30
N LYS A 6 63.79 14.79 -2.70
CA LYS A 6 62.56 14.30 -2.06
C LYS A 6 61.34 14.57 -2.95
N LEU A 7 60.41 13.60 -2.95
CA LEU A 7 58.95 13.66 -3.21
C LEU A 7 58.45 13.66 -4.69
N PRO A 8 57.18 13.26 -4.98
CA PRO A 8 56.11 12.75 -4.10
C PRO A 8 55.42 11.43 -4.54
N ASN A 9 54.68 10.88 -3.57
CA ASN A 9 53.80 9.72 -3.62
C ASN A 9 52.58 9.98 -4.55
N GLY A 10 52.43 9.21 -5.62
CA GLY A 10 51.23 9.20 -6.46
C GLY A 10 50.27 8.13 -5.96
N SER A 11 49.20 8.53 -5.28
CA SER A 11 48.08 7.67 -4.95
C SER A 11 47.18 7.56 -6.17
N ASP A 12 47.13 6.38 -6.77
CA ASP A 12 46.14 5.98 -7.76
C ASP A 12 44.74 6.11 -7.16
N SER A 13 43.97 7.09 -7.64
CA SER A 13 42.53 7.17 -7.37
C SER A 13 41.82 6.14 -8.24
N VAL A 14 41.70 4.92 -7.71
CA VAL A 14 40.74 3.93 -8.22
C VAL A 14 39.35 4.53 -8.03
N SER A 15 38.72 4.93 -9.13
CA SER A 15 37.29 5.25 -9.17
C SER A 15 36.50 4.00 -8.81
N THR A 16 36.19 3.84 -7.52
CA THR A 16 35.19 2.89 -7.07
C THR A 16 33.84 3.36 -7.59
N ALA A 17 33.32 2.64 -8.57
CA ALA A 17 31.93 2.75 -8.98
C ALA A 17 31.06 2.63 -7.74
N THR A 18 30.41 3.74 -7.36
CA THR A 18 29.43 3.76 -6.28
C THR A 18 28.35 2.75 -6.62
N ALA A 19 28.36 1.62 -5.91
CA ALA A 19 27.28 0.65 -5.91
C ALA A 19 25.97 1.42 -5.66
N GLY A 20 25.00 1.23 -6.57
CA GLY A 20 23.76 1.97 -6.59
C GLY A 20 23.14 2.03 -5.20
N GLN A 21 22.90 3.25 -4.73
CA GLN A 21 22.09 3.47 -3.53
C GLN A 21 20.74 2.77 -3.75
N PRO A 22 20.19 2.06 -2.76
CA PRO A 22 18.81 1.60 -2.85
C PRO A 22 17.95 2.83 -3.08
N ILE A 23 17.16 2.80 -4.15
CA ILE A 23 16.16 3.82 -4.45
C ILE A 23 15.06 3.64 -3.39
N GLU A 24 15.31 4.11 -2.16
CA GLU A 24 14.23 4.33 -1.20
C GLU A 24 13.52 5.62 -1.64
N ALA A 25 12.77 5.52 -2.73
CA ALA A 25 11.74 6.50 -3.04
C ALA A 25 10.66 6.31 -1.95
N SER A 26 10.84 6.97 -0.80
CA SER A 26 9.81 7.06 0.21
C SER A 26 8.73 7.97 -0.35
N TRP A 27 7.74 7.37 -1.02
CA TRP A 27 6.48 8.02 -1.37
C TRP A 27 5.69 8.26 -0.07
N SER A 28 6.20 9.14 0.80
CA SER A 28 5.55 9.54 2.03
C SER A 28 4.47 10.55 1.68
N ILE A 29 3.22 10.09 1.73
CA ILE A 29 2.05 10.96 1.59
C ILE A 29 1.77 11.52 2.98
N ASP A 30 2.04 12.80 3.18
CA ASP A 30 1.62 13.53 4.37
C ASP A 30 0.12 13.86 4.23
N LEU A 31 -0.73 12.96 4.72
CA LEU A 31 -2.15 13.27 4.83
C LEU A 31 -2.39 14.21 6.01
N PRO A 32 -3.29 15.21 5.87
CA PRO A 32 -3.73 16.02 6.99
C PRO A 32 -4.34 15.13 8.08
N LEU A 33 -4.14 15.50 9.35
CA LEU A 33 -4.71 14.79 10.49
C LEU A 33 -6.24 14.89 10.45
N SER A 34 -6.90 13.87 9.95
CA SER A 34 -8.36 13.76 10.00
C SER A 34 -8.80 13.30 11.39
N ASP A 35 -9.60 14.13 12.06
CA ASP A 35 -10.19 13.81 13.36
C ASP A 35 -11.51 13.05 13.16
N ALA A 36 -11.41 11.72 13.06
CA ALA A 36 -12.55 10.81 13.04
C ALA A 36 -12.28 9.68 14.04
N LEU A 37 -13.31 9.19 14.74
CA LEU A 37 -13.17 8.19 15.81
C LEU A 37 -13.82 6.84 15.43
N PRO A 38 -13.21 6.01 14.54
CA PRO A 38 -13.80 4.74 14.10
C PRO A 38 -14.19 3.75 15.19
N TYR A 39 -13.52 3.75 16.35
CA TYR A 39 -13.84 2.84 17.45
C TYR A 39 -14.96 3.34 18.38
N PHE A 40 -15.47 4.55 18.16
CA PHE A 40 -16.54 5.17 18.95
C PHE A 40 -17.75 5.54 18.08
N ASP A 41 -17.51 6.01 16.85
CA ASP A 41 -18.53 6.45 15.91
C ASP A 41 -19.15 5.26 15.15
N ASP A 42 -20.08 4.54 15.79
CA ASP A 42 -20.78 3.39 15.19
C ASP A 42 -21.96 3.82 14.27
N GLU A 43 -22.14 5.11 13.99
CA GLU A 43 -23.32 5.63 13.30
C GLU A 43 -23.42 5.17 11.85
N LEU A 44 -22.29 4.99 11.17
CA LEU A 44 -22.23 4.55 9.78
C LEU A 44 -22.82 3.13 9.62
N ASP A 45 -22.58 2.27 10.62
CA ASP A 45 -23.06 0.89 10.67
C ASP A 45 -24.47 0.79 11.27
N THR A 46 -24.77 1.63 12.26
CA THR A 46 -26.05 1.59 12.99
C THR A 46 -27.19 2.23 12.21
N LYS A 47 -26.94 3.33 11.46
CA LYS A 47 -27.97 4.06 10.71
C LYS A 47 -28.07 3.53 9.27
N PRO A 48 -29.13 2.78 8.92
CA PRO A 48 -29.25 2.21 7.57
C PRO A 48 -29.32 3.31 6.51
N GLY A 49 -28.54 3.16 5.44
CA GLY A 49 -28.52 4.08 4.30
C GLY A 49 -27.63 5.32 4.48
N LEU A 50 -27.02 5.56 5.65
CA LEU A 50 -26.09 6.66 5.84
C LEU A 50 -24.84 6.52 4.96
N ALA A 51 -24.25 5.32 4.91
CA ALA A 51 -23.10 5.02 4.06
C ALA A 51 -23.36 5.30 2.56
N SER A 52 -24.55 4.93 2.07
CA SER A 52 -24.93 5.20 0.68
C SER A 52 -25.07 6.70 0.38
N ARG A 53 -25.60 7.48 1.34
CA ARG A 53 -25.68 8.94 1.21
C ARG A 53 -24.30 9.58 1.18
N VAL A 54 -23.40 9.18 2.09
CA VAL A 54 -22.02 9.66 2.11
C VAL A 54 -21.31 9.33 0.80
N GLN A 55 -21.45 8.09 0.31
CA GLN A 55 -20.84 7.67 -0.95
C GLN A 55 -21.37 8.49 -2.15
N LYS A 56 -22.66 8.81 -2.18
CA LYS A 56 -23.26 9.66 -3.22
C LYS A 56 -22.67 11.07 -3.20
N GLU A 57 -22.47 11.64 -2.02
CA GLU A 57 -21.86 12.97 -1.89
C GLU A 57 -20.40 12.97 -2.32
N VAL A 58 -19.64 11.95 -1.91
CA VAL A 58 -18.24 11.76 -2.36
C VAL A 58 -18.17 11.66 -3.88
N GLN A 59 -19.07 10.91 -4.52
CA GLN A 59 -19.13 10.81 -5.98
C GLN A 59 -19.48 12.15 -6.65
N ALA A 60 -20.38 12.94 -6.05
CA ALA A 60 -20.71 14.26 -6.56
C ALA A 60 -19.52 15.23 -6.49
N GLU A 61 -18.73 15.17 -5.42
CA GLU A 61 -17.49 15.97 -5.29
C GLU A 61 -16.38 15.46 -6.22
N MET A 62 -16.20 14.14 -6.34
CA MET A 62 -15.27 13.56 -7.30
C MET A 62 -15.60 13.93 -8.74
N ALA A 63 -16.88 14.06 -9.09
CA ALA A 63 -17.30 14.51 -10.43
C ALA A 63 -17.00 15.99 -10.69
N LYS A 64 -16.96 16.82 -9.64
CA LYS A 64 -16.55 18.23 -9.73
C LYS A 64 -15.03 18.37 -9.78
N MET A 65 -14.30 17.45 -9.15
CA MET A 65 -12.85 17.44 -9.14
C MET A 65 -12.31 16.93 -10.48
N ASN A 66 -11.53 17.76 -11.17
CA ASN A 66 -10.80 17.31 -12.35
C ASN A 66 -9.56 16.55 -11.87
N MET A 67 -9.65 15.22 -11.77
CA MET A 67 -8.49 14.40 -11.44
C MET A 67 -7.57 14.28 -12.65
N ASP A 68 -6.37 14.85 -12.55
CA ASP A 68 -5.33 14.66 -13.56
C ASP A 68 -4.91 13.19 -13.62
N SER A 69 -4.92 12.60 -14.82
CA SER A 69 -4.52 11.21 -15.05
C SER A 69 -3.02 10.94 -14.82
N GLN A 70 -2.24 11.98 -14.48
CA GLN A 70 -0.80 11.96 -14.23
C GLN A 70 -0.53 12.57 -12.84
N ASP A 71 -0.97 11.87 -11.80
CA ASP A 71 -0.69 12.28 -10.42
C ASP A 71 0.79 12.02 -10.09
N SER A 72 1.51 13.06 -9.67
CA SER A 72 2.93 12.97 -9.28
C SER A 72 3.17 12.09 -8.05
N ARG A 73 2.12 11.71 -7.32
CA ARG A 73 2.15 10.74 -6.22
C ARG A 73 2.21 9.29 -6.69
N LEU A 74 1.85 9.02 -7.94
CA LEU A 74 1.89 7.67 -8.51
C LEU A 74 3.29 7.40 -9.08
N PRO A 75 3.88 6.22 -8.84
CA PRO A 75 5.12 5.85 -9.51
C PRO A 75 4.91 5.79 -11.03
N PRO A 76 5.97 6.04 -11.83
CA PRO A 76 5.88 5.93 -13.28
C PRO A 76 5.47 4.50 -13.69
N ALA A 77 4.61 4.39 -14.70
CA ALA A 77 3.98 3.14 -15.09
C ALA A 77 4.95 2.04 -15.57
N SER A 78 6.16 2.39 -16.01
CA SER A 78 7.20 1.43 -16.35
C SER A 78 8.23 1.33 -15.22
N LEU A 79 8.07 0.32 -14.37
CA LEU A 79 9.05 -0.05 -13.34
C LEU A 79 10.27 -0.78 -13.95
N TYR A 80 10.14 -1.27 -15.19
CA TYR A 80 11.17 -2.05 -15.87
C TYR A 80 11.55 -1.34 -17.17
N ALA A 81 12.40 -0.32 -17.07
CA ALA A 81 13.02 0.35 -18.21
C ALA A 81 14.08 -0.55 -18.87
N SER A 82 13.64 -1.68 -19.40
CA SER A 82 14.43 -2.58 -20.22
C SER A 82 13.90 -2.47 -21.65
N SER A 83 14.78 -2.21 -22.62
CA SER A 83 14.39 -2.14 -24.03
C SER A 83 13.66 -3.40 -24.49
N ALA A 84 14.08 -4.58 -23.98
CA ALA A 84 13.43 -5.85 -24.27
C ALA A 84 12.01 -5.93 -23.67
N TYR A 85 11.75 -5.32 -22.51
CA TYR A 85 10.41 -5.28 -21.93
C TYR A 85 9.47 -4.40 -22.75
N ASP A 86 9.95 -3.24 -23.19
CA ASP A 86 9.17 -2.32 -24.02
C ASP A 86 8.85 -2.95 -25.39
N GLU A 87 9.82 -3.64 -26.00
CA GLU A 87 9.62 -4.42 -27.23
C GLU A 87 8.57 -5.54 -27.05
N GLU A 88 8.62 -6.26 -25.93
CA GLU A 88 7.64 -7.31 -25.60
C GLU A 88 6.24 -6.74 -25.33
N MET A 89 6.14 -5.60 -24.63
CA MET A 89 4.88 -4.90 -24.41
C MET A 89 4.29 -4.39 -25.72
N GLN A 90 5.12 -3.85 -26.63
CA GLN A 90 4.69 -3.46 -27.97
C GLN A 90 4.23 -4.67 -28.80
N ARG A 91 4.91 -5.83 -28.70
CA ARG A 91 4.49 -7.09 -29.33
C ARG A 91 3.12 -7.55 -28.82
N ILE A 92 2.91 -7.53 -27.50
CA ILE A 92 1.64 -7.92 -26.88
C ILE A 92 0.53 -6.93 -27.26
N ALA A 93 0.81 -5.63 -27.24
CA ALA A 93 -0.13 -4.58 -27.64
C ALA A 93 -0.55 -4.72 -29.11
N SER A 94 0.39 -5.11 -29.98
CA SER A 94 0.14 -5.39 -31.39
C SER A 94 -0.45 -6.79 -31.64
N ARG A 95 -0.75 -7.57 -30.57
CA ARG A 95 -1.27 -8.95 -30.62
C ARG A 95 -0.47 -9.88 -31.54
N GLN A 96 0.82 -9.61 -31.70
CA GLN A 96 1.70 -10.49 -32.46
C GLN A 96 1.90 -11.80 -31.67
N GLU A 97 1.98 -12.90 -32.40
CA GLU A 97 2.24 -14.22 -31.82
C GLU A 97 3.57 -14.18 -31.04
N ALA A 98 3.65 -14.96 -29.96
CA ALA A 98 4.88 -15.08 -29.20
C ALA A 98 6.02 -15.52 -30.15
N THR A 99 7.20 -14.93 -29.97
CA THR A 99 8.38 -15.34 -30.74
C THR A 99 8.57 -16.85 -30.60
N LYS A 100 8.90 -17.50 -31.72
CA LYS A 100 8.92 -18.98 -31.86
C LYS A 100 9.52 -19.64 -30.61
N ALA A 101 8.77 -20.61 -30.09
CA ALA A 101 9.20 -21.50 -29.03
C ALA A 101 10.60 -22.07 -29.33
N ILE A 102 11.38 -22.28 -28.25
CA ILE A 102 12.71 -22.89 -28.28
C ILE A 102 12.71 -24.06 -29.27
N ASP A 103 13.66 -24.05 -30.21
CA ASP A 103 13.75 -25.08 -31.24
C ASP A 103 14.09 -26.44 -30.60
N MET A 104 13.09 -27.33 -30.56
CA MET A 104 13.20 -28.67 -30.00
C MET A 104 13.85 -29.65 -31.00
N THR A 105 13.96 -29.29 -32.29
CA THR A 105 14.48 -30.19 -33.32
C THR A 105 15.94 -30.57 -33.08
N ARG A 106 16.70 -29.67 -32.44
CA ARG A 106 18.07 -29.92 -31.99
C ARG A 106 18.18 -31.08 -31.01
N PHE A 107 17.14 -31.38 -30.22
CA PHE A 107 17.15 -32.46 -29.23
C PHE A 107 16.65 -33.80 -29.77
N GLN A 108 16.21 -33.84 -31.02
CA GLN A 108 15.72 -35.04 -31.67
C GLN A 108 16.75 -35.53 -32.69
N LEU A 109 17.01 -36.84 -32.69
CA LEU A 109 17.85 -37.49 -33.68
C LEU A 109 16.99 -37.95 -34.87
N ALA A 110 16.40 -36.98 -35.59
CA ALA A 110 15.60 -37.28 -36.76
C ALA A 110 16.53 -37.58 -37.96
N PRO A 111 16.27 -38.65 -38.74
CA PRO A 111 16.93 -38.82 -40.03
C PRO A 111 16.50 -37.69 -40.99
N PRO A 112 17.28 -37.42 -42.06
CA PRO A 112 16.90 -36.49 -43.11
C PRO A 112 15.50 -36.81 -43.67
N ALA A 113 14.71 -35.78 -43.99
CA ALA A 113 13.31 -35.95 -44.38
C ALA A 113 13.13 -36.79 -45.66
N ALA A 114 14.09 -36.72 -46.58
CA ALA A 114 14.09 -37.50 -47.82
C ALA A 114 14.73 -38.91 -47.68
N GLY A 115 15.12 -39.31 -46.47
CA GLY A 115 15.71 -40.64 -46.23
C GLY A 115 16.98 -40.86 -47.06
N LEU A 116 17.05 -41.97 -47.79
CA LEU A 116 18.22 -42.31 -48.64
C LEU A 116 18.40 -41.39 -49.85
N GLU A 117 17.38 -40.64 -50.27
CA GLU A 117 17.45 -39.70 -51.40
C GLU A 117 17.80 -38.26 -50.97
N ALA A 118 18.14 -38.07 -49.69
CA ALA A 118 18.49 -36.76 -49.15
C ALA A 118 19.85 -36.26 -49.66
N ASP A 119 19.98 -34.94 -49.75
CA ASP A 119 21.19 -34.27 -50.19
C ASP A 119 22.36 -34.48 -49.21
N ASP A 120 23.58 -34.40 -49.73
CA ASP A 120 24.82 -34.61 -48.97
C ASP A 120 24.95 -33.60 -47.81
N GLU A 121 24.41 -32.39 -47.98
CA GLU A 121 24.35 -31.38 -46.93
C GLU A 121 23.38 -31.73 -45.79
N GLU A 122 22.24 -32.36 -46.09
CA GLU A 122 21.26 -32.77 -45.09
C GLU A 122 21.80 -33.90 -44.22
N TRP A 123 22.53 -34.84 -44.83
CA TRP A 123 23.24 -35.90 -44.12
C TRP A 123 24.35 -35.35 -43.22
N LYS A 124 25.14 -34.37 -43.67
CA LYS A 124 26.16 -33.69 -42.84
C LYS A 124 25.53 -33.02 -41.62
N LYS A 125 24.44 -32.28 -41.81
CA LYS A 125 23.70 -31.64 -40.70
C LYS A 125 23.17 -32.67 -39.69
N ALA A 126 22.67 -33.82 -40.17
CA ALA A 126 22.20 -34.89 -39.30
C ALA A 126 23.35 -35.53 -38.50
N VAL A 127 24.52 -35.72 -39.12
CA VAL A 127 25.73 -36.23 -38.44
C VAL A 127 26.26 -35.24 -37.41
N ASP A 128 26.31 -33.95 -37.73
CA ASP A 128 26.75 -32.90 -36.80
C ASP A 128 25.80 -32.81 -35.60
N ASN A 129 24.48 -32.94 -35.83
CA ASN A 129 23.50 -33.03 -34.75
C ASN A 129 23.72 -34.29 -33.88
N ALA A 130 24.00 -35.45 -34.50
CA ALA A 130 24.30 -36.68 -33.78
C ALA A 130 25.56 -36.56 -32.90
N ALA A 131 26.62 -35.95 -33.43
CA ALA A 131 27.84 -35.69 -32.68
C ALA A 131 27.59 -34.73 -31.50
N ALA A 132 26.82 -33.65 -31.72
CA ALA A 132 26.43 -32.74 -30.64
C ALA A 132 25.59 -33.46 -29.56
N GLN A 133 24.67 -34.33 -29.95
CA GLN A 133 23.86 -35.12 -29.01
C GLN A 133 24.71 -36.09 -28.19
N LEU A 134 25.69 -36.75 -28.80
CA LEU A 134 26.62 -37.61 -28.08
C LEU A 134 27.34 -36.84 -26.96
N MET A 135 27.90 -35.67 -27.28
CA MET A 135 28.56 -34.80 -26.30
C MET A 135 27.61 -34.34 -25.19
N HIS A 136 26.35 -34.03 -25.53
CA HIS A 136 25.32 -33.71 -24.54
C HIS A 136 24.99 -34.90 -23.62
N GLN A 137 24.92 -36.12 -24.13
CA GLN A 137 24.70 -37.32 -23.30
C GLN A 137 25.90 -37.61 -22.38
N GLU A 138 27.13 -37.43 -22.85
CA GLU A 138 28.33 -37.54 -22.00
C GLU A 138 28.29 -36.53 -20.85
N THR A 139 27.99 -35.26 -21.16
CA THR A 139 27.81 -34.21 -20.14
C THR A 139 26.65 -34.52 -19.19
N ARG A 140 25.56 -35.09 -19.70
CA ARG A 140 24.43 -35.52 -18.86
C ARG A 140 24.84 -36.65 -17.93
N MET A 141 25.66 -37.59 -18.39
CA MET A 141 26.16 -38.69 -17.56
C MET A 141 27.02 -38.17 -16.42
N THR A 142 27.97 -37.27 -16.69
CA THR A 142 28.80 -36.66 -15.64
C THR A 142 27.96 -35.85 -14.65
N ASN A 143 26.96 -35.10 -15.12
CA ASN A 143 26.01 -34.38 -14.27
C ASN A 143 25.18 -35.32 -13.38
N ILE A 144 24.70 -36.44 -13.92
CA ILE A 144 23.97 -37.45 -13.15
C ILE A 144 24.88 -38.12 -12.11
N GLU A 145 26.14 -38.37 -12.43
CA GLU A 145 27.11 -38.89 -11.46
C GLU A 145 27.35 -37.92 -10.30
N LEU A 146 27.49 -36.62 -10.60
CA LEU A 146 27.58 -35.58 -9.58
C LEU A 146 26.31 -35.51 -8.73
N LEU A 147 25.13 -35.57 -9.37
CA LEU A 147 23.84 -35.57 -8.67
C LEU A 147 23.68 -36.82 -7.78
N LYS A 148 24.10 -38.00 -8.24
CA LYS A 148 24.09 -39.22 -7.42
C LYS A 148 24.98 -39.10 -6.18
N LYS A 149 26.15 -38.45 -6.32
CA LYS A 149 27.10 -38.26 -5.21
C LYS A 149 26.65 -37.21 -4.21
N PHE A 150 26.13 -36.06 -4.67
CA PHE A 150 25.88 -34.90 -3.81
C PHE A 150 24.40 -34.50 -3.67
N GLY A 151 23.53 -34.95 -4.57
CA GLY A 151 22.15 -34.47 -4.67
C GLY A 151 21.34 -34.68 -3.40
N ALA A 152 21.42 -35.86 -2.78
CA ALA A 152 20.69 -36.15 -1.54
C ALA A 152 21.09 -35.21 -0.40
N ASN A 153 22.40 -34.95 -0.24
CA ASN A 153 22.90 -34.07 0.82
C ASN A 153 22.55 -32.59 0.53
N GLN A 154 22.66 -32.15 -0.72
CA GLN A 154 22.27 -30.80 -1.12
C GLN A 154 20.78 -30.55 -0.93
N TRP A 155 19.91 -31.52 -1.24
CA TRP A 155 18.47 -31.42 -0.99
C TRP A 155 18.13 -31.34 0.49
N ARG A 156 18.81 -32.09 1.35
CA ARG A 156 18.61 -31.96 2.80
C ARG A 156 19.03 -30.58 3.30
N LEU A 157 20.15 -30.04 2.80
CA LEU A 157 20.59 -28.69 3.14
C LEU A 157 19.60 -27.62 2.65
N HIS A 158 19.13 -27.75 1.41
CA HIS A 158 18.13 -26.86 0.83
C HIS A 158 16.84 -26.87 1.65
N ASN A 159 16.33 -28.05 2.02
CA ASN A 159 15.14 -28.16 2.88
C ASN A 159 15.37 -27.48 4.24
N TYR A 160 16.52 -27.70 4.89
CA TYR A 160 16.87 -27.03 6.14
C TYR A 160 16.90 -25.50 6.00
N GLN A 161 17.48 -24.98 4.92
CA GLN A 161 17.49 -23.55 4.64
C GLN A 161 16.08 -23.01 4.40
N GLN A 162 15.24 -23.75 3.67
CA GLN A 162 13.86 -23.38 3.39
C GLN A 162 12.99 -23.37 4.66
N GLU A 163 13.15 -24.36 5.53
CA GLU A 163 12.50 -24.41 6.85
C GLU A 163 12.91 -23.20 7.70
N HIS A 164 14.21 -22.91 7.78
CA HIS A 164 14.71 -21.73 8.51
C HIS A 164 14.17 -20.41 7.93
N LEU A 165 14.10 -20.28 6.60
CA LEU A 165 13.48 -19.12 5.96
C LEU A 165 12.00 -19.01 6.30
N SER A 166 11.25 -20.12 6.28
CA SER A 166 9.84 -20.16 6.67
C SER A 166 9.65 -19.61 8.09
N HIS A 167 10.43 -20.12 9.06
CA HIS A 167 10.37 -19.65 10.44
C HIS A 167 10.71 -18.17 10.57
N ARG A 168 11.71 -17.66 9.84
CA ARG A 168 12.00 -16.22 9.83
C ARG A 168 10.83 -15.37 9.34
N TYR A 169 10.09 -15.84 8.33
CA TYR A 169 8.91 -15.14 7.85
C TYR A 169 7.74 -15.22 8.83
N GLU A 170 7.57 -16.36 9.50
CA GLU A 170 6.58 -16.53 10.56
C GLU A 170 6.85 -15.58 11.73
N ASP A 171 8.10 -15.49 12.20
CA ASP A 171 8.52 -14.57 13.27
C ASP A 171 8.32 -13.11 12.88
N ALA A 172 8.67 -12.74 11.64
CA ALA A 172 8.47 -11.40 11.13
C ALA A 172 6.98 -11.04 11.04
N ARG A 173 6.14 -11.98 10.57
CA ARG A 173 4.68 -11.83 10.53
C ARG A 173 4.12 -11.65 11.94
N GLU A 174 4.53 -12.49 12.89
CA GLU A 174 4.06 -12.40 14.27
C GLU A 174 4.46 -11.07 14.90
N THR A 175 5.71 -10.64 14.72
CA THR A 175 6.20 -9.35 15.20
C THR A 175 5.38 -8.18 14.65
N GLN A 176 5.09 -8.20 13.34
CA GLN A 176 4.30 -7.15 12.69
C GLN A 176 2.82 -7.18 13.13
N SER A 177 2.27 -8.37 13.32
CA SER A 177 0.92 -8.57 13.86
C SER A 177 0.81 -8.01 15.28
N ASN A 178 1.77 -8.34 16.15
CA ASN A 178 1.83 -7.84 17.53
C ASN A 178 2.00 -6.32 17.57
N ARG A 179 2.83 -5.74 16.70
CA ARG A 179 2.97 -4.28 16.56
C ARG A 179 1.65 -3.63 16.15
N THR A 180 0.96 -4.20 15.16
CA THR A 180 -0.34 -3.71 14.69
C THR A 180 -1.40 -3.82 15.78
N MET A 181 -1.46 -4.94 16.49
CA MET A 181 -2.40 -5.17 17.59
C MET A 181 -2.18 -4.17 18.74
N ARG A 182 -0.92 -3.93 19.14
CA ARG A 182 -0.57 -2.97 20.18
C ARG A 182 -1.01 -1.56 19.79
N LEU A 183 -0.78 -1.17 18.54
CA LEU A 183 -1.16 0.13 18.02
C LEU A 183 -2.70 0.27 17.95
N ASN A 184 -3.42 -0.74 17.47
CA ASN A 184 -4.89 -0.73 17.48
C ASN A 184 -5.46 -0.66 18.89
N ARG A 185 -4.82 -1.33 19.87
CA ARG A 185 -5.20 -1.24 21.28
C ARG A 185 -5.01 0.19 21.83
N SER A 186 -3.88 0.84 21.53
CA SER A 186 -3.64 2.24 21.91
C SER A 186 -4.70 3.16 21.31
N ARG A 187 -4.91 3.06 19.99
CA ARG A 187 -5.91 3.84 19.26
C ARG A 187 -7.30 3.67 19.85
N ARG A 188 -7.71 2.42 20.14
CA ARG A 188 -9.01 2.15 20.77
C ARG A 188 -9.13 2.85 22.12
N SER A 189 -8.12 2.78 22.98
CA SER A 189 -8.15 3.45 24.28
C SER A 189 -8.30 4.96 24.11
N GLU A 190 -7.44 5.58 23.31
CA GLU A 190 -7.43 7.03 23.05
C GLU A 190 -8.78 7.51 22.48
N GLN A 191 -9.31 6.82 21.47
CA GLN A 191 -10.58 7.18 20.83
C GLN A 191 -11.77 7.00 21.79
N THR A 192 -11.81 5.91 22.57
CA THR A 192 -12.91 5.72 23.54
C THR A 192 -12.88 6.75 24.67
N ASP A 193 -11.69 7.19 25.10
CA ASP A 193 -11.56 8.22 26.12
C ASP A 193 -11.89 9.62 25.56
N ALA A 194 -11.53 9.90 24.31
CA ALA A 194 -11.96 11.12 23.61
C ALA A 194 -13.48 11.15 23.40
N GLY A 195 -14.07 10.05 22.92
CA GLY A 195 -15.51 9.92 22.71
C GLY A 195 -16.33 10.11 23.99
N LYS A 196 -15.87 9.56 25.12
CA LYS A 196 -16.52 9.82 26.43
C LYS A 196 -16.49 11.30 26.81
N LYS A 197 -15.39 12.01 26.54
CA LYS A 197 -15.29 13.46 26.80
C LYS A 197 -16.24 14.24 25.90
N LEU A 198 -16.34 13.87 24.62
CA LEU A 198 -17.29 14.48 23.68
C LEU A 198 -18.74 14.27 24.14
N ALA A 199 -19.12 13.05 24.50
CA ALA A 199 -20.45 12.75 25.03
C ALA A 199 -20.78 13.55 26.31
N ALA A 200 -19.81 13.71 27.21
CA ALA A 200 -19.99 14.54 28.41
C ALA A 200 -20.14 16.03 28.09
N LEU A 201 -19.40 16.54 27.11
CA LEU A 201 -19.50 17.93 26.64
C LEU A 201 -20.84 18.17 25.93
N GLU A 202 -21.31 17.22 25.13
CA GLU A 202 -22.62 17.27 24.47
C GLU A 202 -23.75 17.27 25.50
N ALA A 203 -23.70 16.37 26.49
CA ALA A 203 -24.68 16.33 27.57
C ALA A 203 -24.72 17.67 28.32
N ARG A 204 -23.55 18.23 28.67
CA ARG A 204 -23.46 19.56 29.31
C ARG A 204 -24.00 20.66 28.39
N TRP A 205 -23.72 20.62 27.10
CA TRP A 205 -24.20 21.60 26.14
C TRP A 205 -25.73 21.56 26.02
N THR A 206 -26.34 20.37 25.91
CA THR A 206 -27.80 20.22 25.89
C THR A 206 -28.45 20.68 27.20
N GLU A 207 -27.82 20.41 28.35
CA GLU A 207 -28.25 20.92 29.65
C GLU A 207 -28.21 22.45 29.69
N LEU A 208 -27.12 23.08 29.25
CA LEU A 208 -27.00 24.54 29.21
C LEU A 208 -28.06 25.18 28.32
N ILE A 209 -28.34 24.60 27.14
CA ILE A 209 -29.40 25.09 26.25
C ILE A 209 -30.77 24.96 26.92
N SER A 210 -31.06 23.79 27.50
CA SER A 210 -32.32 23.55 28.21
C SER A 210 -32.51 24.55 29.36
N ARG A 211 -31.45 24.77 30.15
CA ARG A 211 -31.46 25.71 31.27
C ARG A 211 -31.58 27.16 30.81
N GLY A 212 -30.93 27.54 29.71
CA GLY A 212 -31.08 28.85 29.09
C GLY A 212 -32.53 29.10 28.66
N LEU A 213 -33.14 28.13 27.98
CA LEU A 213 -34.54 28.21 27.56
C LEU A 213 -35.49 28.28 28.78
N GLN A 214 -35.24 27.49 29.83
CA GLN A 214 -36.03 27.56 31.07
C GLN A 214 -35.94 28.94 31.74
N LEU A 215 -34.76 29.56 31.74
CA LEU A 215 -34.57 30.91 32.29
C LEU A 215 -35.30 31.97 31.45
N GLU A 216 -35.26 31.86 30.12
CA GLU A 216 -36.01 32.77 29.25
C GLU A 216 -37.51 32.67 29.49
N VAL A 217 -38.05 31.45 29.59
CA VAL A 217 -39.47 31.22 29.91
C VAL A 217 -39.82 31.77 31.29
N ALA A 218 -38.97 31.55 32.30
CA ALA A 218 -39.19 32.08 33.65
C ALA A 218 -39.16 33.61 33.69
N ASN A 219 -38.26 34.26 32.95
CA ASN A 219 -38.22 35.72 32.84
C ASN A 219 -39.49 36.27 32.19
N ILE A 220 -39.97 35.67 31.10
CA ILE A 220 -41.22 36.09 30.44
C ILE A 220 -42.42 35.96 31.41
N ALA A 221 -42.49 34.86 32.16
CA ALA A 221 -43.55 34.66 33.15
C ALA A 221 -43.47 35.71 34.29
N ALA A 222 -42.27 35.97 34.82
CA ALA A 222 -42.07 36.98 35.85
C ALA A 222 -42.38 38.41 35.35
N GLU A 223 -42.00 38.74 34.12
CA GLU A 223 -42.33 40.02 33.49
C GLU A 223 -43.85 40.19 33.34
N HIS A 224 -44.57 39.13 32.97
CA HIS A 224 -46.03 39.13 32.89
C HIS A 224 -46.69 39.32 34.27
N GLU A 225 -46.20 38.64 35.31
CA GLU A 225 -46.67 38.81 36.69
C GLU A 225 -46.43 40.24 37.19
N VAL A 226 -45.23 40.79 36.96
CA VAL A 226 -44.91 42.18 37.33
C VAL A 226 -45.78 43.18 36.58
N ALA A 227 -46.05 42.97 35.29
CA ALA A 227 -46.95 43.82 34.53
C ALA A 227 -48.39 43.77 35.09
N GLY A 228 -48.87 42.59 35.48
CA GLY A 228 -50.17 42.41 36.14
C GLY A 228 -50.26 43.17 37.47
N LEU A 229 -49.27 42.99 38.35
CA LEU A 229 -49.22 43.68 39.65
C LEU A 229 -49.13 45.21 39.50
N ARG A 230 -48.38 45.72 38.52
CA ARG A 230 -48.33 47.16 38.23
C ARG A 230 -49.68 47.70 37.76
N ALA A 231 -50.42 46.94 36.95
CA ALA A 231 -51.75 47.34 36.52
C ALA A 231 -52.74 47.40 37.69
N GLU A 232 -52.67 46.46 38.64
CA GLU A 232 -53.45 46.48 39.88
C GLU A 232 -53.06 47.66 40.79
N GLU A 233 -51.77 47.94 40.95
CA GLU A 233 -51.27 49.09 41.72
C GLU A 233 -51.79 50.42 41.13
N GLU A 234 -51.74 50.57 39.80
CA GLU A 234 -52.29 51.75 39.12
C GLU A 234 -53.81 51.87 39.29
N ALA A 235 -54.55 50.76 39.24
CA ALA A 235 -55.99 50.76 39.45
C ALA A 235 -56.34 51.21 40.88
N LEU A 236 -55.67 50.65 41.89
CA LEU A 236 -55.87 51.01 43.29
C LEU A 236 -55.45 52.46 43.57
N ARG A 237 -54.35 52.95 42.97
CA ARG A 237 -53.95 54.36 43.07
C ARG A 237 -55.01 55.30 42.50
N ARG A 238 -55.58 54.98 41.33
CA ARG A 238 -56.69 55.76 40.74
C ARG A 238 -57.95 55.71 41.60
N GLU A 239 -58.21 54.61 42.29
CA GLU A 239 -59.32 54.52 43.25
C GLU A 239 -59.07 55.38 44.49
N LEU A 240 -57.85 55.38 45.03
CA LEU A 240 -57.46 56.27 46.13
C LEU A 240 -57.58 57.75 45.74
N GLU A 241 -57.07 58.13 44.56
CA GLU A 241 -57.19 59.49 44.02
C GLU A 241 -58.65 59.92 43.76
N ARG A 242 -59.58 58.97 43.63
CA ARG A 242 -61.03 59.27 43.54
C ARG A 242 -61.70 59.45 44.89
N MET A 243 -61.10 58.94 45.96
CA MET A 243 -61.64 58.94 47.31
C MET A 243 -61.13 60.13 48.15
N GLU A 244 -60.04 60.77 47.71
CA GLU A 244 -59.58 62.10 48.16
C GLU A 244 -60.31 63.23 47.42
#